data_AF-X1MZB2-F1
#
_entry.id   AF-X1MZB2-F1
#
_cell.length_a   1.000
_cell.length_b   1.000
_cell.length_c   1.000
_cell.angle_alpha   90.00
_cell.angle_beta   90.00
_cell.angle_gamma   90.00
#
_symmetry.space_group_name_H-M   'P 1'
#
loop_
_entity.id
_entity.type
_entity.pdbx_description
1 polymer ?
#
loop_
_entity_poly.entity_id
_entity_poly.type
_entity_poly.pdbx_seq_one_letter_code
_entity_poly.pdbx_strand_id
1 'polypeptide(L)'
;MSRKKINVDFEVVNEKLSNFCDGIEIAAYLGISFDTLERRIKQEFNADFADYKAQKKAIGTGSLRELQMDQARKGNVSMLIFLGKNYLGQTDKADFTTGGEKIQSMDLTLLTDKELIELKRIRIKGLNKTNDE
;
A
#
# COMPACT_ATOMS: atom_id res chain seq x y z
N MET A 1 -30.04 26.76 24.58
CA MET A 1 -29.41 27.44 23.43
C MET A 1 -28.72 26.38 22.57
N SER A 2 -29.16 26.14 21.34
CA SER A 2 -28.49 25.19 20.44
C SER A 2 -27.13 25.76 20.00
N ARG A 3 -26.05 24.99 20.09
CA ARG A 3 -24.71 25.41 19.64
C ARG A 3 -24.76 25.59 18.12
N LYS A 4 -24.29 26.74 17.61
CA LYS A 4 -24.20 27.00 16.17
C LYS A 4 -23.40 25.87 15.49
N LYS A 5 -23.95 25.31 14.41
CA LYS A 5 -23.27 24.28 13.61
C LYS A 5 -22.02 24.89 12.97
N ILE A 6 -20.89 24.18 13.08
CA ILE A 6 -19.67 24.54 12.36
C ILE A 6 -19.90 24.22 10.88
N ASN A 7 -19.60 25.20 10.01
CA ASN A 7 -19.60 24.96 8.58
C ASN A 7 -18.33 24.17 8.22
N VAL A 8 -18.50 23.04 7.54
CA VAL A 8 -17.39 22.17 7.10
C VAL A 8 -17.28 22.36 5.60
N ASP A 9 -16.10 22.77 5.14
CA ASP A 9 -15.77 22.87 3.72
C ASP A 9 -15.53 21.46 3.17
N PHE A 10 -16.52 20.90 2.47
CA PHE A 10 -16.45 19.53 1.97
C PHE A 10 -15.62 19.40 0.70
N GLU A 11 -15.44 20.47 -0.06
CA GLU A 11 -14.49 20.54 -1.16
C GLU A 11 -13.07 20.27 -0.65
N VAL A 12 -12.66 20.92 0.44
CA VAL A 12 -11.37 20.67 1.10
C VAL A 12 -11.26 19.23 1.64
N VAL A 13 -12.34 18.71 2.24
CA VAL A 13 -12.36 17.31 2.73
C VAL A 13 -12.17 16.34 1.57
N ASN A 14 -12.89 16.54 0.46
CA ASN A 14 -12.80 15.70 -0.74
C ASN A 14 -11.39 15.70 -1.30
N GLU A 15 -10.81 16.89 -1.50
CA GLU A 15 -9.45 17.06 -2.03
C GLU A 15 -8.43 16.31 -1.16
N LYS A 16 -8.47 16.52 0.16
CA LYS A 16 -7.52 15.88 1.08
C LYS A 16 -7.68 14.37 1.13
N LEU A 17 -8.90 13.85 1.13
CA LEU A 17 -9.13 12.40 1.08
C LEU A 17 -8.65 11.79 -0.24
N SER A 18 -8.82 12.49 -1.37
CA SER A 18 -8.24 12.08 -2.65
C SER A 18 -6.71 12.16 -2.66
N ASN A 19 -6.11 13.06 -1.87
CA ASN A 19 -4.67 13.11 -1.61
C ASN A 19 -4.21 12.14 -0.49
N PHE A 20 -5.05 11.14 -0.15
CA PHE A 20 -4.75 10.07 0.79
C PHE A 20 -4.52 10.51 2.25
N CYS A 21 -4.92 11.73 2.63
CA CYS A 21 -4.89 12.17 4.02
C CYS A 21 -5.88 11.38 4.88
N ASP A 22 -5.58 11.27 6.18
CA ASP A 22 -6.49 10.65 7.14
C ASP A 22 -7.49 11.64 7.76
N GLY A 23 -8.58 11.11 8.31
CA GLY A 23 -9.65 11.92 8.90
C GLY A 23 -9.19 12.80 10.06
N ILE A 24 -8.25 12.32 10.88
CA ILE A 24 -7.68 13.09 11.99
C ILE A 24 -6.89 14.29 11.48
N GLU A 25 -6.08 14.11 10.43
CA GLU A 25 -5.30 15.19 9.81
C GLU A 25 -6.21 16.25 9.18
N ILE A 26 -7.29 15.81 8.52
CA ILE A 26 -8.29 16.71 7.93
C ILE A 26 -9.02 17.48 9.03
N ALA A 27 -9.42 16.82 10.11
CA ALA A 27 -10.09 17.46 11.23
C ALA A 27 -9.18 18.51 11.90
N ALA A 28 -7.91 18.17 12.13
CA ALA A 28 -6.91 19.11 12.64
C ALA A 28 -6.71 20.30 11.70
N TYR A 29 -6.63 20.08 10.39
CA TYR A 29 -6.54 21.14 9.39
C TYR A 29 -7.76 22.09 9.42
N LEU A 30 -8.95 21.54 9.62
CA LEU A 30 -10.20 22.29 9.71
C LEU A 30 -10.45 22.90 11.10
N GLY A 31 -9.59 22.64 12.09
CA GLY A 31 -9.74 23.12 13.46
C GLY A 31 -10.94 22.50 14.19
N ILE A 32 -11.33 21.26 13.86
CA ILE A 32 -12.46 20.54 14.46
C ILE A 32 -12.02 19.17 15.01
N SER A 33 -12.84 18.54 15.85
CA SER A 33 -12.62 17.14 16.23
C SER A 33 -13.00 16.19 15.09
N PHE A 34 -12.38 15.01 15.05
CA PHE A 34 -12.73 13.97 14.10
C PHE A 34 -14.21 13.56 14.23
N ASP A 35 -14.73 13.41 15.45
CA ASP A 35 -16.15 13.11 15.70
C ASP A 35 -17.09 14.16 15.08
N THR A 36 -16.65 15.43 15.04
CA THR A 36 -17.42 16.50 14.42
C THR A 36 -17.44 16.34 12.90
N LEU A 37 -16.30 15.99 12.29
CA LEU A 37 -16.19 15.71 10.86
C LEU A 37 -17.07 14.51 10.47
N GLU A 38 -16.96 13.39 11.18
CA GLU A 38 -17.74 12.16 10.91
C GLU A 38 -19.25 12.42 11.00
N ARG A 39 -19.70 13.07 12.09
CA ARG A 39 -21.12 13.43 12.23
C ARG A 39 -21.60 14.35 11.10
N ARG A 40 -20.77 15.27 10.63
CA ARG A 40 -21.14 16.19 9.54
C ARG A 40 -21.21 15.46 8.20
N ILE A 41 -20.32 14.49 7.95
CA ILE A 41 -20.39 13.61 6.77
C ILE A 41 -21.67 12.77 6.79
N LYS A 42 -22.03 12.17 7.93
CA LYS A 42 -23.28 11.40 8.08
C LYS A 42 -24.51 12.27 7.82
N GLN A 43 -24.51 13.52 8.27
CA GLN A 43 -25.64 14.44 8.07
C GLN A 43 -25.79 14.92 6.62
N GLU A 44 -24.67 15.22 5.95
CA GLU A 44 -24.69 15.80 4.60
C GLU A 44 -24.87 14.73 3.52
N PHE A 45 -24.18 13.58 3.67
CA PHE A 45 -24.09 12.56 2.62
C PHE A 45 -24.76 11.24 2.99
N ASN A 46 -25.34 11.14 4.19
CA ASN A 46 -25.94 9.90 4.70
C ASN A 46 -25.00 8.68 4.63
N ALA A 47 -23.69 8.90 4.79
CA ALA A 47 -22.64 7.90 4.70
C ALA A 47 -21.78 7.89 5.98
N ASP A 48 -21.26 6.73 6.34
CA ASP A 48 -20.24 6.63 7.38
C ASP A 48 -18.88 7.10 6.83
N PHE A 49 -17.98 7.52 7.71
CA PHE A 49 -16.69 8.08 7.29
C PHE A 49 -15.89 7.09 6.45
N ALA A 50 -15.94 5.79 6.76
CA ALA A 50 -15.24 4.74 6.04
C ALA A 50 -15.67 4.66 4.56
N ASP A 51 -16.97 4.64 4.28
CA ASP A 51 -17.51 4.58 2.92
C ASP A 51 -17.21 5.87 2.15
N TYR A 52 -17.39 7.01 2.80
CA TYR A 52 -17.08 8.31 2.23
C TYR A 52 -15.59 8.41 1.85
N LYS A 53 -14.70 8.02 2.77
CA LYS A 53 -13.24 7.97 2.53
C LYS A 53 -12.89 7.02 1.40
N ALA A 54 -13.49 5.84 1.35
CA ALA A 54 -13.24 4.85 0.29
C ALA A 54 -13.59 5.42 -1.09
N GLN A 55 -14.73 6.11 -1.21
CA GLN A 55 -15.15 6.75 -2.45
C GLN A 55 -14.13 7.82 -2.93
N LYS A 56 -13.70 8.72 -2.04
CA LYS A 56 -12.76 9.79 -2.39
C LYS A 56 -11.35 9.28 -2.65
N LYS A 57 -10.92 8.23 -1.93
CA LYS A 57 -9.66 7.53 -2.17
C LYS A 57 -9.64 6.85 -3.54
N ALA A 58 -10.77 6.30 -4.01
CA ALA A 58 -10.85 5.70 -5.34
C ALA A 58 -10.58 6.74 -6.45
N ILE A 59 -11.11 7.96 -6.29
CA ILE A 59 -10.84 9.10 -7.19
C ILE A 59 -9.34 9.41 -7.18
N GLY A 60 -8.75 9.61 -5.99
CA GLY A 60 -7.32 9.88 -5.83
C GLY A 60 -6.41 8.81 -6.42
N THR A 61 -6.81 7.53 -6.28
CA THR A 61 -6.10 6.40 -6.87
C THR A 61 -6.10 6.47 -8.40
N GLY A 62 -7.21 6.88 -9.00
CA GLY A 62 -7.31 7.11 -10.44
C GLY A 62 -6.37 8.24 -10.89
N SER A 63 -6.45 9.40 -10.24
CA SER A 63 -5.61 10.56 -10.55
C SER A 63 -4.12 10.27 -10.39
N LEU A 64 -3.71 9.59 -9.31
CA LEU A 64 -2.33 9.17 -9.12
C LEU A 64 -1.87 8.23 -10.25
N ARG A 65 -2.71 7.28 -10.66
CA ARG A 65 -2.39 6.37 -11.76
C ARG A 65 -2.20 7.12 -13.07
N GLU A 66 -3.06 8.10 -13.38
CA GLU A 66 -2.91 8.95 -14.58
C GLU A 66 -1.58 9.71 -14.55
N LEU A 67 -1.25 10.35 -13.43
CA LEU A 67 0.02 11.05 -13.25
C LEU A 67 1.22 10.10 -13.42
N GLN A 68 1.15 8.89 -12.86
CA GLN A 68 2.19 7.87 -13.01
C GLN A 68 2.35 7.46 -14.48
N MET A 69 1.25 7.24 -15.20
CA MET A 69 1.29 6.92 -16.64
C MET A 69 1.89 8.06 -17.46
N ASP A 70 1.54 9.31 -17.15
CA ASP A 70 2.09 10.48 -17.83
C ASP A 70 3.59 10.64 -17.60
N GLN A 71 4.06 10.44 -16.36
CA GLN A 71 5.49 10.47 -16.06
C GLN A 71 6.24 9.35 -16.79
N ALA A 72 5.67 8.15 -16.87
CA ALA A 72 6.24 7.05 -17.64
C ALA A 72 6.33 7.39 -19.14
N ARG A 73 5.27 7.98 -19.73
CA ARG A 73 5.26 8.43 -21.13
C ARG A 73 6.32 9.49 -21.42
N LYS A 74 6.65 10.33 -20.44
CA LYS A 74 7.74 11.32 -20.52
C LYS A 74 9.14 10.71 -20.38
N GLY A 75 9.26 9.40 -20.22
CA GLY A 75 10.54 8.70 -20.14
C GLY A 75 11.08 8.53 -18.72
N ASN A 76 10.26 8.70 -17.68
CA ASN A 76 10.68 8.38 -16.32
C ASN A 76 10.91 6.86 -16.18
N VAL A 77 12.18 6.45 -16.20
CA VAL A 77 12.60 5.04 -16.16
C VAL A 77 12.12 4.34 -14.89
N SER A 78 12.23 4.99 -13.73
CA SER A 78 11.76 4.44 -12.46
C SER A 78 10.26 4.14 -12.48
N MET A 79 9.47 5.01 -13.12
CA MET A 79 8.03 4.80 -13.26
C MET A 79 7.70 3.68 -14.26
N LEU A 80 8.46 3.56 -15.36
CA LEU A 80 8.33 2.44 -16.29
C LEU A 80 8.60 1.10 -15.59
N ILE A 81 9.64 1.01 -14.77
CA ILE A 81 9.95 -0.18 -13.97
C ILE A 81 8.83 -0.45 -12.96
N PHE A 82 8.39 0.57 -12.23
CA PHE A 82 7.33 0.43 -11.23
C PHE A 82 6.03 -0.11 -11.86
N LEU A 83 5.60 0.48 -12.98
CA LEU A 83 4.41 0.03 -13.69
C LEU A 83 4.59 -1.36 -14.31
N GLY A 84 5.77 -1.67 -14.85
CA GLY A 84 6.11 -2.99 -15.36
C GLY A 84 5.99 -4.09 -14.30
N LYS A 85 6.47 -3.81 -13.09
CA LYS A 85 6.32 -4.73 -11.95
C LYS A 85 4.87 -4.93 -11.54
N ASN A 86 4.13 -3.84 -11.35
CA ASN A 86 2.77 -3.89 -10.79
C ASN A 86 1.69 -4.35 -11.79
N TYR A 87 1.81 -3.98 -13.07
CA TYR A 87 0.76 -4.25 -14.07
C TYR A 87 1.13 -5.34 -15.07
N LEU A 88 2.43 -5.61 -15.28
CA LEU A 88 2.90 -6.62 -16.24
C LEU A 88 3.50 -7.86 -15.56
N GLY A 89 3.52 -7.91 -14.22
CA GLY A 89 4.06 -9.03 -13.47
C GLY A 89 5.58 -9.19 -13.61
N GLN A 90 6.30 -8.13 -13.98
CA GLN A 90 7.76 -8.18 -14.04
C GLN A 90 8.32 -8.36 -12.64
N THR A 91 9.32 -9.23 -12.52
CA THR A 91 10.02 -9.50 -11.26
C THR A 91 11.51 -9.27 -11.45
N ASP A 92 12.17 -8.80 -10.39
CA ASP A 92 13.62 -8.78 -10.38
C ASP A 92 14.13 -10.22 -10.31
N LYS A 93 15.02 -10.59 -11.22
CA LYS A 93 15.73 -11.87 -11.12
C LYS A 93 16.85 -11.71 -10.09
N ALA A 94 16.65 -12.26 -8.89
CA ALA A 94 17.74 -12.44 -7.95
C ALA A 94 18.50 -13.71 -8.35
N ASP A 95 19.68 -13.54 -8.95
CA ASP A 95 20.61 -14.65 -9.15
C ASP A 95 21.34 -14.90 -7.82
N PHE A 96 20.96 -15.96 -7.11
CA PHE A 96 21.72 -16.42 -5.94
C PHE A 96 22.94 -17.21 -6.42
N THR A 97 24.13 -16.80 -6.00
CA THR A 97 25.37 -17.50 -6.31
C THR A 97 26.04 -17.99 -5.03
N THR A 98 26.56 -19.22 -5.07
CA THR A 98 27.41 -19.78 -4.02
C THR A 98 28.66 -20.31 -4.70
N GLY A 99 29.83 -19.76 -4.38
CA GLY A 99 31.09 -20.17 -5.02
C GLY A 99 31.18 -19.86 -6.53
N GLY A 100 30.36 -18.93 -7.03
CA GLY A 100 30.35 -18.54 -8.45
C GLY A 100 29.37 -19.30 -9.35
N GLU A 101 28.68 -20.33 -8.83
CA GLU A 101 27.66 -21.05 -9.57
C GLU A 101 26.25 -20.54 -9.22
N LYS A 102 25.35 -20.48 -10.23
CA LYS A 102 23.96 -20.11 -10.03
C LYS A 102 23.21 -21.24 -9.30
N ILE A 103 22.53 -20.90 -8.21
CA ILE A 103 21.65 -21.84 -7.52
C ILE A 103 20.41 -22.05 -8.39
N GLN A 104 20.20 -23.28 -8.88
CA GLN A 104 18.99 -23.65 -9.62
C GLN A 104 17.81 -23.81 -8.66
N SER A 105 16.62 -23.39 -9.09
CA SER A 105 15.38 -23.69 -8.36
C SER A 105 15.09 -25.19 -8.39
N MET A 106 14.83 -25.80 -7.23
CA MET A 106 14.39 -27.19 -7.10
C MET A 106 12.89 -27.27 -6.78
N ASP A 107 12.18 -28.20 -7.42
CA ASP A 107 10.81 -28.54 -7.05
C ASP A 107 10.82 -29.40 -5.78
N LEU A 108 10.35 -28.82 -4.68
CA LEU A 108 10.36 -29.46 -3.37
C LEU A 108 9.21 -30.44 -3.16
N THR A 109 8.24 -30.49 -4.08
CA THR A 109 7.07 -31.38 -3.95
C THR A 109 7.39 -32.85 -4.19
N LEU A 110 8.55 -33.12 -4.80
CA LEU A 110 9.02 -34.46 -5.13
C LEU A 110 9.80 -35.12 -3.98
N LEU A 111 10.01 -34.42 -2.86
CA LEU A 111 10.75 -34.95 -1.73
C LEU A 111 9.92 -35.90 -0.89
N THR A 112 10.59 -36.95 -0.41
CA THR A 112 10.06 -37.83 0.63
C THR A 112 10.04 -37.13 2.00
N ASP A 113 9.25 -37.66 2.93
CA ASP A 113 9.17 -37.13 4.29
C ASP A 113 10.52 -37.06 5.01
N LYS A 114 11.42 -38.02 4.72
CA LYS A 114 12.77 -38.08 5.32
C LYS A 114 13.64 -36.92 4.81
N GLU A 115 13.62 -36.67 3.51
CA GLU A 115 14.37 -35.57 2.88
C GLU A 115 13.81 -34.21 3.32
N LEU A 116 12.49 -34.12 3.50
CA LEU A 116 11.84 -32.91 4.03
C LEU A 116 12.29 -32.59 5.47
N ILE A 117 12.45 -33.62 6.32
CA ILE A 117 12.99 -33.46 7.68
C ILE A 117 14.43 -32.95 7.63
N GLU A 118 15.25 -33.47 6.71
CA GLU A 118 16.63 -33.04 6.55
C GLU A 118 16.74 -31.58 6.07
N LEU A 119 15.93 -31.18 5.08
CA LEU A 119 15.84 -29.79 4.66
C LEU A 119 15.43 -28.85 5.79
N LYS A 120 14.47 -29.26 6.65
CA LYS A 120 14.07 -28.46 7.82
C LYS A 120 15.24 -28.26 8.78
N ARG A 121 16.10 -29.26 8.98
CA ARG A 121 17.31 -29.14 9.82
C ARG A 121 18.32 -28.17 9.21
N ILE A 122 18.59 -28.26 7.91
CA ILE A 122 19.50 -27.36 7.20
C ILE A 122 19.00 -25.91 7.33
N ARG A 123 17.70 -25.69 7.13
CA ARG A 123 17.06 -24.37 7.28
C ARG A 123 17.26 -23.77 8.67
N ILE A 124 17.02 -24.57 9.72
CA ILE A 124 17.21 -24.12 11.12
C ILE A 124 18.67 -23.75 11.38
N LYS A 125 19.62 -24.56 10.90
CA LYS A 125 21.05 -24.28 11.04
C LYS A 125 21.46 -22.98 10.33
N GLY A 126 20.90 -22.72 9.14
CA GLY A 126 21.12 -21.47 8.41
C GLY A 126 20.56 -20.24 9.13
N LEU A 127 19.33 -20.32 9.65
CA LEU A 127 18.68 -19.23 10.40
C LEU A 127 19.40 -18.88 11.71
N ASN A 128 19.98 -19.88 12.38
CA ASN A 128 20.73 -19.64 13.61
C ASN A 128 22.11 -19.02 13.34
N LYS A 129 22.69 -19.26 12.16
CA LYS A 129 24.00 -18.71 11.80
C LYS A 129 23.98 -17.21 11.47
N THR A 130 22.81 -16.67 11.14
CA THR A 130 22.59 -15.24 10.88
C THR A 130 22.36 -14.39 12.13
N ASN A 131 22.31 -15.00 13.33
CA ASN A 131 22.11 -14.30 14.60
C ASN A 131 23.42 -14.06 15.39
N ASP A 132 24.56 -14.53 14.87
CA ASP A 132 25.89 -14.40 15.49
C ASP A 132 26.81 -13.42 14.71
N GLU A 133 26.25 -12.55 13.86
CA GLU A 133 26.90 -11.36 13.26
C GLU A 133 26.13 -10.09 13.65
#